data_AF-A0A0S8ENJ9-F1
#
_entry.id   AF-A0A0S8ENJ9-F1
#
_cell.length_a   1.000
_cell.length_b   1.000
_cell.length_c   1.000
_cell.angle_alpha   90.00
_cell.angle_beta   90.00
_cell.angle_gamma   90.00
#
_symmetry.space_group_name_H-M   'P 1'
#
loop_
_entity.id
_entity.type
_entity.pdbx_description
1 polymer ?
#
loop_
_entity_poly.entity_id
_entity_poly.type
_entity_poly.pdbx_seq_one_letter_code
_entity_poly.pdbx_strand_id
1 'polypeptide(L)' 'MDTPAVQPVTDKPLYLPQGNECNVLRSAYHRQLPLLIKGPTGCGKTRFVRHMAAELGRPLYTVSCHDELSSAD' A
#
# COMPACT_ATOMS: atom_id res chain seq x y z
N MET A 1 13.98 -13.28 9.08
CA MET A 1 12.99 -12.84 8.06
C MET A 1 11.70 -12.48 8.78
N ASP A 2 11.43 -11.19 8.98
CA ASP A 2 10.14 -10.75 9.52
C ASP A 2 9.03 -11.16 8.57
N THR A 3 8.09 -11.95 9.07
CA THR A 3 6.88 -12.31 8.33
C THR A 3 6.12 -11.02 8.02
N PRO A 4 5.86 -10.69 6.74
CA PRO A 4 5.10 -9.49 6.40
C PRO A 4 3.75 -9.54 7.11
N ALA A 5 3.42 -8.48 7.84
CA ALA A 5 2.14 -8.41 8.52
C ALA A 5 1.03 -8.43 7.47
N VAL A 6 0.29 -9.54 7.42
CA VAL A 6 -0.87 -9.71 6.53
C VAL A 6 -2.06 -9.06 7.21
N GLN A 7 -2.60 -8.02 6.58
CA GLN A 7 -3.80 -7.38 7.10
C GLN A 7 -5.01 -7.88 6.31
N PRO A 8 -5.97 -8.59 6.96
CA PRO A 8 -7.25 -8.90 6.33
C PRO A 8 -7.97 -7.58 6.04
N VAL A 9 -8.51 -7.44 4.83
CA VAL A 9 -9.02 -6.15 4.36
C VAL A 9 -10.52 -5.99 4.59
N THR A 10 -10.97 -6.47 5.75
CA THR A 10 -12.36 -6.37 6.22
C THR A 10 -12.78 -4.95 6.57
N ASP A 11 -11.83 -4.01 6.70
CA ASP A 11 -12.11 -2.60 6.96
C ASP A 11 -11.50 -1.73 5.85
N LYS A 12 -12.35 -1.11 5.01
CA LYS A 12 -11.93 -0.16 3.98
C LYS A 12 -11.74 1.20 4.65
N PRO A 13 -10.50 1.64 4.93
CA PRO A 13 -10.29 2.89 5.64
C PRO A 13 -10.79 4.07 4.80
N LEU A 14 -11.34 5.08 5.49
CA LEU A 14 -11.69 6.35 4.86
C LEU A 14 -10.45 6.96 4.21
N TYR A 15 -10.54 7.21 2.91
CA TYR A 15 -9.55 7.91 2.10
C TYR A 15 -10.29 8.87 1.17
N LEU A 16 -9.84 10.12 1.12
CA LEU A 16 -10.40 11.14 0.24
C LEU A 16 -9.41 11.39 -0.91
N PRO A 17 -9.77 11.02 -2.15
CA PRO A 17 -8.92 11.28 -3.30
C PRO A 17 -8.62 12.77 -3.46
N GLN A 18 -7.38 13.10 -3.79
CA GLN A 18 -6.90 14.46 -4.07
C GLN A 18 -6.73 14.71 -5.58
N GLY A 19 -6.75 13.66 -6.39
CA GLY A 19 -6.65 13.70 -7.85
C GLY A 19 -7.09 12.39 -8.48
N ASN A 20 -6.30 11.89 -9.43
CA ASN A 20 -6.60 10.67 -10.18
C ASN A 20 -5.84 9.43 -9.67
N GLU A 21 -5.23 9.49 -8.49
CA GLU A 21 -4.34 8.44 -7.96
C GLU A 21 -5.02 7.08 -7.82
N CYS A 22 -6.31 7.04 -7.45
CA CYS A 22 -7.06 5.78 -7.41
C CYS A 22 -7.17 5.13 -8.79
N ASN A 23 -7.39 5.93 -9.85
CA ASN A 23 -7.48 5.44 -11.22
C ASN A 23 -6.11 4.99 -11.76
N VAL A 24 -5.04 5.74 -11.42
CA VAL A 24 -3.67 5.36 -11.77
C VAL A 24 -3.30 4.03 -11.11
N LEU A 25 -3.57 3.87 -9.81
CA LEU A 25 -3.26 2.64 -9.11
C LEU A 25 -4.07 1.45 -9.64
N ARG A 26 -5.37 1.62 -9.87
CA ARG A 26 -6.22 0.57 -10.47
C ARG A 26 -5.69 0.15 -11.85
N SER A 27 -5.30 1.12 -12.68
CA SER A 27 -4.75 0.85 -14.01
C SER A 27 -3.41 0.11 -13.95
N ALA A 28 -2.51 0.53 -13.07
CA ALA A 28 -1.23 -0.14 -12.84
C ALA A 28 -1.44 -1.56 -12.31
N TYR A 29 -2.38 -1.77 -11.40
CA TYR A 29 -2.75 -3.09 -10.88
C TYR A 29 -3.21 -4.03 -12.00
N HIS A 30 -4.14 -3.61 -12.86
CA HIS A 30 -4.60 -4.46 -13.98
C HIS A 30 -3.49 -4.77 -14.99
N ARG A 31 -2.48 -3.91 -15.10
CA ARG A 31 -1.32 -4.09 -15.98
C ARG A 31 -0.12 -4.73 -15.29
N GLN A 32 -0.23 -5.10 -14.02
CA GLN A 32 0.87 -5.65 -13.21
C GLN A 32 2.12 -4.75 -13.20
N LEU A 33 1.92 -3.43 -13.17
CA LEU A 33 3.01 -2.45 -13.12
C LEU A 33 3.36 -2.10 -11.67
N PRO A 34 4.66 -2.13 -11.28
CA PRO A 34 5.10 -1.63 -9.99
C PRO A 34 4.84 -0.13 -9.83
N LEU A 35 4.53 0.31 -8.61
CA LEU A 35 4.30 1.71 -8.28
C LEU A 35 5.20 2.18 -7.14
N LEU A 36 5.75 3.38 -7.32
CA LEU A 36 6.40 4.15 -6.26
C LEU A 36 5.50 5.33 -5.87
N ILE A 37 5.11 5.40 -4.60
CA ILE A 37 4.27 6.47 -4.08
C ILE A 37 5.15 7.48 -3.33
N LYS A 38 5.27 8.68 -3.88
CA LYS A 38 6.07 9.79 -3.30
C LYS A 38 5.17 10.79 -2.58
N GLY A 39 5.69 11.40 -1.52
CA GLY A 39 5.06 12.51 -0.80
C GLY A 39 5.66 12.70 0.60
N PRO A 40 5.40 13.83 1.27
CA PRO A 40 5.91 14.09 2.62
C PRO A 40 5.33 13.12 3.65
N THR A 41 5.93 13.04 4.84
CA THR A 41 5.37 12.26 5.96
C THR A 41 3.98 12.78 6.33
N GLY A 42 3.07 11.87 6.73
CA GLY A 42 1.71 12.25 7.14
C GLY A 42 0.72 12.55 6.00
N CYS A 43 1.14 12.57 4.73
CA CYS A 43 0.22 12.88 3.61
C CYS A 43 -0.72 11.73 3.18
N GLY A 44 -0.83 10.66 3.98
CA GLY A 44 -1.79 9.58 3.73
C GLY A 44 -1.34 8.44 2.81
N LYS A 45 -0.06 8.32 2.41
CA LYS A 45 0.43 7.25 1.51
C LYS A 45 0.06 5.83 1.97
N THR A 46 0.31 5.52 3.24
CA THR A 46 -0.01 4.20 3.81
C THR A 46 -1.53 3.95 3.81
N ARG A 47 -2.32 4.98 4.12
CA ARG A 47 -3.78 4.90 4.12
C ARG A 47 -4.33 4.73 2.70
N PHE A 48 -3.74 5.38 1.71
CA PHE A 48 -4.08 5.22 0.30
C PHE A 48 -3.89 3.77 -0.16
N VAL A 49 -2.72 3.16 0.11
CA VAL A 49 -2.47 1.75 -0.27
C VAL A 49 -3.46 0.80 0.41
N ARG A 50 -3.74 1.01 1.71
CA ARG A 50 -4.76 0.23 2.44
C ARG A 50 -6.15 0.37 1.83
N HIS A 51 -6.55 1.59 1.48
CA HIS A 51 -7.84 1.86 0.85
C HIS A 51 -7.96 1.13 -0.49
N MET A 52 -6.93 1.19 -1.32
CA MET A 52 -6.94 0.52 -2.63
C MET A 52 -6.87 -1.00 -2.53
N ALA A 53 -6.13 -1.56 -1.57
CA ALA A 53 -6.14 -2.99 -1.29
C ALA A 53 -7.55 -3.48 -0.91
N ALA A 54 -8.28 -2.70 -0.10
CA ALA A 54 -9.65 -2.98 0.31
C ALA A 54 -10.60 -2.94 -0.88
N GLU A 55 -10.47 -1.89 -1.70
CA GLU A 55 -11.29 -1.72 -2.89
C GLU A 55 -11.07 -2.83 -3.93
N LEU A 56 -9.86 -3.35 -4.05
CA LEU A 56 -9.51 -4.44 -4.96
C LEU A 56 -9.77 -5.84 -4.37
N GLY A 57 -10.17 -5.94 -3.10
CA GLY A 57 -10.36 -7.22 -2.42
C GLY A 57 -9.06 -8.03 -2.31
N ARG A 58 -7.91 -7.37 -2.14
CA ARG A 58 -6.57 -7.99 -2.11
C ARG A 58 -5.94 -7.91 -0.73
N PRO A 59 -5.31 -8.99 -0.23
CA PRO A 59 -4.55 -8.90 1.02
C PRO A 59 -3.43 -7.86 0.89
N LEU A 60 -3.20 -7.09 1.96
CA LEU A 60 -2.09 -6.15 2.05
C LEU A 60 -0.98 -6.72 2.91
N TYR A 61 0.20 -6.85 2.32
CA TYR A 61 1.44 -7.21 2.99
C TYR A 61 2.24 -5.94 3.22
N THR A 62 2.57 -5.65 4.49
CA THR A 62 3.37 -4.48 4.85
C THR A 62 4.72 -4.92 5.39
N VAL A 63 5.79 -4.37 4.83
CA VAL A 63 7.16 -4.52 5.33
C VAL A 63 7.63 -3.14 5.75
N SER A 64 8.06 -3.01 7.01
CA SER A 64 8.64 -1.77 7.53
C SER A 64 10.15 -1.82 7.29
N CYS A 65 10.71 -0.78 6.67
CA CYS A 65 12.13 -0.73 6.29
C CYS A 65 13.01 0.01 7.31
N HIS A 66 12.63 0.01 8.59
CA HIS A 66 13.50 0.45 9.71
C HIS A 66 14.81 -0.34 9.79
N ASP A 67 15.88 0.30 10.29
CA ASP A 67 17.30 -0.11 10.23
C ASP A 67 17.70 -1.44 10.92
N GLU A 68 16.77 -2.24 11.43
CA GLU A 68 17.05 -3.65 11.82
C GLU A 68 16.96 -4.60 10.62
N LEU A 69 17.47 -4.17 9.46
CA LEU A 69 17.77 -5.05 8.34
C LEU A 69 19.15 -5.68 8.56
N SER A 70 19.22 -6.64 9.47
CA SER A 70 20.24 -7.68 9.30
C SER A 70 19.89 -8.41 8.01
N SER A 71 20.61 -8.07 6.95
CA SER A 71 20.71 -8.88 5.73
C SER A 71 21.36 -10.21 6.13
N ALA A 72 20.56 -11.11 6.72
CA ALA A 72 20.86 -12.52 6.76
C ALA A 72 20.14 -13.13 5.55
N ASP A 73 20.97 -13.42 4.53
CA ASP A 73 20.69 -13.97 3.20
C ASP A 73 20.39 -12.98 2.06
#